data_AF-B6B361-F1
#
_entry.id   AF-B6B361-F1
#
_cell.length_a   1.000
_cell.length_b   1.000
_cell.length_c   1.000
_cell.angle_alpha   90.00
_cell.angle_beta   90.00
_cell.angle_gamma   90.00
#
_symmetry.space_group_name_H-M   'P 1'
#
loop_
_entity.id
_entity.type
_entity.pdbx_description
1 polymer ?
#
loop_
_entity_poly.entity_id
_entity_poly.type
_entity_poly.pdbx_seq_one_letter_code
_entity_poly.pdbx_strand_id
1 'polypeptide(L)' 'MAHQIKTLIAACCITFVATAALADCTAVYKAKQDNPLRLEHGLLAVSGPCTKEAAKAKVKAELASKGWTLLKVLSVSEN' A
#
# COMPACT_ATOMS: atom_id res chain seq x y z
N MET A 1 -44.89 20.34 33.19
CA MET A 1 -43.83 21.36 33.28
C MET A 1 -42.49 20.65 33.56
N ALA A 2 -42.08 19.67 32.74
CA ALA A 2 -41.31 19.85 31.50
C ALA A 2 -39.93 20.51 31.67
N HIS A 3 -39.15 20.09 32.68
CA HIS A 3 -37.72 20.43 32.79
C HIS A 3 -36.84 19.18 33.03
N GLN A 4 -37.20 18.09 32.35
CA GLN A 4 -36.35 16.92 32.14
C GLN A 4 -35.96 16.96 30.66
N ILE A 5 -34.74 16.57 30.31
CA ILE A 5 -34.18 16.57 28.94
C ILE A 5 -33.49 17.90 28.59
N LYS A 6 -32.21 18.01 28.94
CA LYS A 6 -31.15 18.46 28.03
C LYS A 6 -29.81 18.17 28.67
N THR A 7 -29.60 16.89 28.99
CA THR A 7 -28.28 16.32 29.23
C THR A 7 -27.47 16.63 27.97
N LEU A 8 -26.58 17.62 28.04
CA LEU A 8 -25.60 17.92 26.99
C LEU A 8 -24.62 16.74 26.90
N ILE A 9 -25.04 15.69 26.22
CA ILE A 9 -24.14 14.63 25.78
C ILE A 9 -23.40 15.20 24.58
N ALA A 10 -22.27 15.84 24.85
CA ALA A 10 -21.30 16.22 23.84
C ALA A 10 -20.62 14.94 23.31
N ALA A 11 -21.30 14.24 22.40
CA ALA A 11 -20.74 13.13 21.65
C ALA A 11 -19.76 13.69 20.60
N CYS A 12 -18.49 13.81 20.98
CA CYS A 12 -17.41 14.09 20.05
C CYS A 12 -17.12 12.82 19.23
N CYS A 13 -17.88 12.60 18.16
CA CYS A 13 -17.57 11.58 17.16
C CYS A 13 -16.40 12.07 16.30
N ILE A 14 -15.18 11.64 16.65
CA ILE A 14 -14.00 11.82 15.78
C ILE A 14 -14.10 10.78 14.66
N THR A 15 -14.53 11.22 13.48
CA THR A 15 -14.47 10.40 12.26
C THR A 15 -13.05 10.45 11.70
N PHE A 16 -12.30 9.36 11.85
CA PHE A 16 -11.06 9.15 11.10
C PHE A 16 -11.43 8.85 9.64
N VAL A 17 -11.35 9.85 8.76
CA VAL A 17 -11.31 9.61 7.32
C VAL A 17 -9.93 9.07 6.98
N ALA A 18 -9.85 7.75 6.74
CA ALA A 18 -8.69 7.15 6.12
C ALA A 18 -8.74 7.45 4.61
N THR A 19 -7.94 8.41 4.16
CA THR A 19 -7.70 8.61 2.73
C THR A 19 -6.84 7.45 2.22
N ALA A 20 -7.47 6.52 1.50
CA ALA A 20 -6.73 5.54 0.71
C ALA A 20 -5.98 6.30 -0.40
N ALA A 21 -4.65 6.37 -0.31
CA ALA A 21 -3.84 6.87 -1.40
C ALA A 21 -4.05 5.94 -2.60
N LEU A 22 -4.75 6.44 -3.63
CA LEU A 22 -5.00 5.70 -4.87
C LEU A 22 -3.67 5.57 -5.60
N ALA A 23 -3.02 4.41 -5.45
CA ALA A 23 -1.94 4.04 -6.32
C ALA A 23 -2.54 3.66 -7.68
N ASP A 24 -2.19 4.44 -8.69
CA ASP A 24 -2.70 4.29 -10.07
C ASP A 24 -2.31 2.94 -10.69
N CYS A 25 -1.20 2.33 -10.22
CA CYS A 25 -0.69 1.08 -10.74
C CYS A 25 -0.27 0.11 -9.63
N THR A 26 -0.74 -1.12 -9.71
CA THR A 26 -0.30 -2.21 -8.83
C THR A 26 0.61 -3.17 -9.60
N ALA A 27 1.83 -3.34 -9.12
CA ALA A 27 2.80 -4.28 -9.67
C ALA A 27 2.87 -5.55 -8.84
N VAL A 28 2.65 -6.70 -9.48
CA VAL A 28 2.80 -8.03 -8.89
C VAL A 28 4.22 -8.54 -9.17
N TYR A 29 4.95 -8.96 -8.14
CA TYR A 29 6.36 -9.31 -8.26
C TYR A 29 6.80 -10.50 -7.41
N LYS A 30 7.94 -11.08 -7.77
CA LYS A 30 8.67 -12.06 -6.96
C LYS A 30 9.99 -11.47 -6.49
N ALA A 31 10.33 -11.67 -5.23
CA ALA A 31 11.57 -11.22 -4.62
C ALA A 31 12.25 -12.34 -3.81
N LYS A 32 13.54 -12.19 -3.55
CA LYS A 32 14.30 -13.04 -2.66
C LYS A 32 15.11 -12.26 -1.63
N GLN A 33 15.30 -12.80 -0.44
CA GLN A 33 16.35 -12.41 0.47
C GLN A 33 17.40 -13.50 0.47
N ASP A 34 18.68 -13.14 0.43
CA ASP A 34 19.79 -14.07 0.52
C ASP A 34 20.32 -14.10 1.96
N ASN A 35 20.65 -15.29 2.47
CA ASN A 35 21.27 -15.54 3.78
C ASN A 35 20.51 -14.95 5.01
N PRO A 36 19.43 -15.61 5.49
CA PRO A 36 18.85 -16.87 5.03
C PRO A 36 18.03 -16.71 3.74
N LEU A 37 18.02 -17.74 2.88
CA LEU A 37 17.25 -17.70 1.64
C LEU A 37 15.74 -17.64 1.94
N ARG A 38 15.09 -16.54 1.56
CA ARG A 38 13.63 -16.37 1.63
C ARG A 38 13.09 -15.95 0.28
N LEU A 39 11.89 -16.42 -0.06
CA LEU A 39 11.19 -16.06 -1.29
C LEU A 39 9.88 -15.38 -0.91
N GLU A 40 9.55 -14.31 -1.61
CA GLU A 40 8.30 -13.57 -1.42
C GLU A 40 7.65 -13.31 -2.77
N HIS A 41 6.32 -13.41 -2.78
CA HIS A 41 5.47 -12.95 -3.85
C HIS A 41 4.57 -11.86 -3.29
N GLY A 42 4.75 -10.63 -3.75
CA GLY A 42 4.06 -9.47 -3.22
C GLY A 42 3.37 -8.65 -4.31
N LEU A 43 2.57 -7.70 -3.84
CA LEU A 43 2.00 -6.62 -4.63
C LEU A 43 2.56 -5.31 -4.11
N LEU A 44 2.93 -4.41 -5.00
CA LEU A 44 3.39 -3.07 -4.65
C LEU A 44 2.66 -2.04 -5.51
N ALA A 45 1.99 -1.14 -4.83
CA ALA A 45 1.48 0.11 -5.39
C ALA A 45 2.65 0.98 -5.87
N VAL A 46 2.67 1.31 -7.15
CA VAL A 46 3.67 2.21 -7.75
C VAL A 46 2.98 3.40 -8.38
N SER A 47 3.52 4.60 -8.13
CA SER A 47 3.05 5.81 -8.78
C SER A 47 3.75 6.03 -10.12
N GLY A 48 3.01 6.53 -11.11
CA GLY A 48 3.52 6.83 -12.44
C GLY A 48 2.93 5.88 -13.50
N PRO A 49 3.51 5.84 -14.71
CA PRO A 49 2.93 5.09 -15.83
C PRO A 49 2.86 3.60 -15.52
N CYS A 50 1.70 2.97 -15.75
CA CYS A 50 1.47 1.57 -15.42
C CYS A 50 2.06 0.60 -16.44
N THR A 51 3.38 0.65 -16.59
CA THR A 51 4.16 -0.25 -17.44
C THR A 51 5.10 -1.10 -16.59
N LYS A 52 5.40 -2.32 -17.05
CA LYS A 52 6.31 -3.22 -16.32
C LYS A 52 7.69 -2.60 -16.11
N GLU A 53 8.17 -1.81 -17.07
CA GLU A 53 9.48 -1.16 -17.01
C GLU A 53 9.52 -0.05 -15.96
N ALA A 54 8.53 0.84 -15.95
CA ALA A 54 8.42 1.89 -14.95
C ALA A 54 8.24 1.31 -13.53
N ALA A 55 7.40 0.27 -13.41
CA ALA A 55 7.19 -0.43 -12.14
C ALA A 55 8.47 -1.12 -11.64
N LYS A 56 9.26 -1.75 -12.54
CA LYS A 56 10.46 -2.52 -12.15
C LYS A 56 11.47 -1.68 -11.38
N ALA A 57 11.74 -0.45 -11.80
CA ALA A 57 12.70 0.42 -11.13
C ALA A 57 12.21 0.80 -9.71
N LYS A 58 10.93 1.14 -9.57
CA LYS A 58 10.30 1.50 -8.29
C LYS A 58 10.23 0.32 -7.33
N VAL A 59 9.73 -0.83 -7.81
CA VAL A 59 9.65 -2.07 -7.04
C VAL A 59 11.05 -2.51 -6.58
N LYS A 60 12.06 -2.44 -7.47
CA LYS A 60 13.44 -2.78 -7.10
C LYS A 60 13.98 -1.88 -6.00
N ALA A 61 13.76 -0.57 -6.09
CA ALA A 61 14.22 0.39 -5.08
C ALA A 61 13.56 0.12 -3.72
N GLU A 62 12.24 -0.05 -3.68
CA GLU A 62 11.49 -0.31 -2.45
C GLU A 62 11.90 -1.64 -1.80
N LEU A 63 12.10 -2.69 -2.60
CA LEU A 63 12.55 -3.99 -2.11
C LEU A 63 13.98 -3.92 -1.58
N ALA A 64 14.89 -3.24 -2.28
CA ALA A 64 16.27 -3.10 -1.85
C ALA A 64 16.38 -2.42 -0.48
N SER A 65 15.56 -1.39 -0.22
CA SER A 65 15.46 -0.72 1.08
C SER A 65 15.01 -1.66 2.21
N LYS A 66 14.33 -2.75 1.88
CA LYS A 66 13.85 -3.79 2.81
C LYS A 66 14.74 -5.04 2.81
N GLY A 67 15.92 -4.98 2.17
CA GLY A 67 16.84 -6.11 2.03
C GLY A 67 16.40 -7.18 1.03
N TRP A 68 15.32 -6.96 0.30
CA TRP A 68 14.82 -7.88 -0.73
C TRP A 68 15.44 -7.57 -2.10
N THR A 69 15.77 -8.61 -2.84
CA THR A 69 16.22 -8.55 -4.23
C THR A 69 15.07 -8.92 -5.15
N LEU A 70 14.67 -8.00 -6.03
CA LEU A 70 13.65 -8.25 -7.05
C LEU A 70 14.12 -9.34 -8.02
N LEU A 71 13.36 -10.42 -8.15
CA LEU A 71 13.58 -11.46 -9.15
C LEU A 71 12.87 -11.12 -10.46
N LYS A 72 11.56 -10.82 -10.40
CA LYS A 72 10.75 -10.56 -11.59
C LYS A 72 9.49 -9.79 -11.25
N VAL A 73 9.13 -8.82 -12.10
CA VAL A 73 7.77 -8.26 -12.16
C VAL A 73 6.94 -9.16 -13.06
N LEU A 74 5.86 -9.73 -12.54
CA LEU A 74 4.99 -10.64 -13.25
C LEU A 74 3.99 -9.86 -14.11
N SER A 75 3.25 -8.98 -13.46
CA SER A 75 2.17 -8.19 -14.06
C SER A 75 2.09 -6.82 -13.43
N VAL A 76 1.50 -5.89 -14.17
CA VAL A 76 1.08 -4.57 -13.69
C VAL A 76 -0.38 -4.41 -14.05
N SER A 77 -1.16 -3.81 -13.17
CA SER A 77 -2.58 -3.59 -13.36
C SER A 77 -2.95 -2.20 -12.87
N GLU A 78 -3.66 -1.47 -13.71
CA GLU A 78 -4.32 -0.22 -13.38
C GLU A 78 -5.60 -0.57 -12.62
N ASN A 79 -5.90 0.14 -11.54
CA ASN A 79 -7.10 -0.11 -10.72
C ASN A 79 -8.28 0.73 -11.17
#